data_AF-A0A941P7P5-F1
#
_entry.id   AF-A0A941P7P5-F1
#
_cell.length_a   1.000
_cell.length_b   1.000
_cell.length_c   1.000
_cell.angle_alpha   90.00
_cell.angle_beta   90.00
_cell.angle_gamma   90.00
#
_symmetry.space_group_name_H-M   'P 1'
#
loop_
_entity.id
_entity.type
_entity.pdbx_description
1 polymer ?
#
loop_
_entity_poly.entity_id
_entity_poly.type
_entity_poly.pdbx_seq_one_letter_code
_entity_poly.pdbx_strand_id
1 'polypeptide(L)'
;MAVTKPLTKPLTALEVMQDAPVIPVIVLRDVRHAVPLAQALVAGGIRMLEVTLRTSEALACIARIAREVPHAVVGAGTVRSAADARAAVDAGA
;
A
#
# COMPACT_ATOMS: atom_id res chain seq x y z
N MET A 1 14.78 1.15 15.34
CA MET A 1 14.72 1.08 13.86
C MET A 1 13.98 -0.19 13.51
N ALA A 2 12.77 -0.09 12.95
CA ALA A 2 12.02 -1.27 12.52
C ALA A 2 12.82 -1.95 11.40
N VAL A 3 13.34 -3.14 11.68
CA VAL A 3 14.04 -3.96 10.70
C VAL A 3 13.01 -4.35 9.65
N THR A 4 13.11 -3.80 8.44
CA THR A 4 12.23 -4.13 7.32
C THR A 4 12.53 -5.55 6.85
N LYS A 5 11.82 -6.52 7.42
CA LYS A 5 11.88 -7.92 7.01
C LYS A 5 11.13 -8.08 5.68
N PRO A 6 11.74 -8.72 4.66
CA PRO A 6 11.01 -9.03 3.43
C PRO A 6 9.80 -9.93 3.72
N LEU A 7 8.71 -9.74 2.99
CA LEU A 7 7.49 -10.53 3.13
C LEU A 7 7.74 -11.95 2.61
N THR A 8 7.88 -12.91 3.52
CA THR A 8 8.04 -14.34 3.17
C THR A 8 6.73 -15.14 3.32
N LYS A 9 5.65 -14.48 3.78
CA LYS A 9 4.30 -15.02 3.95
C LYS A 9 3.28 -13.87 3.90
N PRO A 10 2.00 -14.13 3.59
CA PRO A 10 0.93 -13.15 3.78
C PRO A 10 0.86 -12.73 5.25
N LEU A 11 0.69 -11.43 5.50
CA LEU A 11 0.52 -10.92 6.86
C LEU A 11 -0.92 -11.17 7.32
N THR A 12 -1.07 -11.54 8.59
CA THR A 12 -2.37 -11.47 9.26
C THR A 12 -2.75 -10.01 9.52
N ALA A 13 -4.04 -9.73 9.71
CA ALA A 13 -4.50 -8.39 10.08
C ALA A 13 -3.82 -7.87 11.36
N LEU A 14 -3.59 -8.74 12.35
CA LEU A 14 -2.91 -8.38 13.59
C LEU A 14 -1.44 -7.98 13.34
N GLU A 15 -0.72 -8.74 12.50
CA GLU A 15 0.67 -8.40 12.13
C GLU A 15 0.76 -7.06 11.39
N VAL A 16 -0.24 -6.72 10.55
CA VAL A 16 -0.32 -5.39 9.90
C VAL A 16 -0.50 -4.29 10.95
N MET A 17 -1.45 -4.45 11.87
CA MET A 17 -1.75 -3.44 12.91
C MET A 17 -0.60 -3.26 13.92
N GLN A 18 0.27 -4.26 14.07
CA GLN A 18 1.42 -4.21 14.99
C GLN A 18 2.69 -3.61 14.36
N ASP A 19 2.72 -3.41 13.03
CA ASP A 19 3.92 -2.97 12.32
C ASP A 19 4.29 -1.50 12.62
N ALA A 20 3.28 -0.63 12.73
CA ALA A 20 3.45 0.80 13.00
C ALA A 20 2.25 1.33 13.80
N PRO A 21 2.42 2.41 14.60
CA PRO A 21 1.33 3.00 15.38
C PRO A 21 0.27 3.69 14.52
N VAL A 22 0.55 3.90 13.22
CA VAL A 22 -0.32 4.60 12.27
C VAL A 22 -0.31 3.91 10.92
N ILE A 23 -1.46 3.97 10.22
CA ILE A 23 -1.59 3.58 8.81
C ILE A 23 -2.10 4.81 8.04
N PRO A 24 -1.33 5.33 7.06
CA PRO A 24 -1.76 6.45 6.24
C PRO A 24 -2.84 6.01 5.25
N VAL A 25 -3.98 6.70 5.29
CA VAL A 25 -5.06 6.58 4.31
C VAL A 25 -4.81 7.57 3.18
N ILE A 26 -4.45 7.06 2.01
CA ILE A 26 -3.88 7.82 0.90
C ILE A 26 -4.92 7.97 -0.23
N VAL A 27 -5.04 9.18 -0.75
CA VAL A 27 -5.79 9.48 -1.97
C VAL A 27 -4.80 10.01 -3.01
N LEU A 28 -4.57 9.27 -4.09
CA LEU A 28 -3.69 9.67 -5.19
C LEU A 28 -4.51 10.03 -6.42
N ARG A 29 -4.29 11.23 -6.97
CA ARG A 29 -4.90 11.71 -8.22
C ARG A 29 -3.94 11.71 -9.41
N ASP A 30 -2.69 11.31 -9.15
CA ASP A 30 -1.63 11.27 -10.16
C ASP A 30 -0.67 10.13 -9.83
N VAL A 31 -0.52 9.20 -10.78
CA VAL A 31 0.32 8.02 -10.68
C VAL A 31 1.80 8.37 -10.50
N ARG A 32 2.24 9.56 -10.93
CA ARG A 32 3.63 10.04 -10.77
C ARG A 32 4.02 10.22 -9.30
N HIS A 33 3.06 10.53 -8.43
CA HIS A 33 3.31 10.74 -7.00
C HIS A 33 3.38 9.44 -6.19
N ALA A 34 2.90 8.32 -6.73
CA ALA A 34 2.76 7.07 -5.97
C ALA A 34 4.09 6.56 -5.40
N VAL A 35 5.11 6.44 -6.25
CA VAL A 35 6.43 5.90 -5.85
C VAL A 35 7.22 6.87 -4.97
N PRO A 36 7.37 8.17 -5.29
CA PRO A 36 8.05 9.12 -4.42
C PRO A 36 7.41 9.22 -3.02
N LEU A 37 6.07 9.19 -2.95
CA LEU A 37 5.35 9.20 -1.67
C LEU A 37 5.66 7.94 -0.85
N ALA A 38 5.55 6.75 -1.45
CA ALA A 38 5.81 5.49 -0.77
C ALA A 38 7.26 5.39 -0.28
N GLN A 39 8.23 5.83 -1.08
CA GLN A 39 9.64 5.88 -0.68
C GLN A 39 9.86 6.82 0.52
N ALA A 40 9.23 8.00 0.51
CA ALA A 40 9.32 8.94 1.62
C ALA A 40 8.71 8.38 2.92
N LEU A 41 7.55 7.72 2.83
CA LEU A 41 6.90 7.08 3.97
C LEU A 41 7.76 5.95 4.55
N VAL A 42 8.31 5.08 3.69
CA VAL A 42 9.22 4.00 4.11
C VAL A 42 10.48 4.56 4.77
N ALA A 43 11.08 5.61 4.20
CA ALA A 43 12.23 6.30 4.80
C ALA A 43 11.90 6.91 6.18
N GLY A 44 10.65 7.35 6.38
CA GLY A 44 10.10 7.79 7.66
C GLY A 44 9.71 6.65 8.62
N GLY A 45 9.90 5.39 8.24
CA GLY A 45 9.57 4.22 9.06
C GLY A 45 8.12 3.74 8.95
N ILE A 46 7.35 4.25 8.00
CA ILE A 46 5.96 3.85 7.75
C ILE A 46 5.91 3.04 6.45
N ARG A 47 5.81 1.73 6.56
CA ARG A 47 5.76 0.84 5.39
C ARG A 47 4.37 0.32 5.02
N MET A 48 3.41 0.30 5.95
CA MET A 48 2.02 -0.08 5.67
C MET A 48 1.29 1.10 5.03
N LEU A 49 0.79 0.96 3.81
CA LEU A 49 0.18 2.04 3.04
C LEU A 49 -1.23 1.65 2.59
N GLU A 50 -2.26 2.43 2.90
CA GLU A 50 -3.61 2.20 2.38
C GLU A 50 -3.92 3.18 1.24
N VAL A 51 -3.96 2.73 -0.01
CA VAL A 51 -4.41 3.56 -1.14
C VAL A 51 -5.91 3.36 -1.33
N THR A 52 -6.69 4.43 -1.19
CA THR A 52 -8.15 4.36 -1.34
C THR A 52 -8.57 4.31 -2.80
N LEU A 53 -9.55 3.44 -3.13
CA LEU A 53 -10.16 3.33 -4.46
C LEU A 53 -11.18 4.47 -4.74
N ARG A 54 -10.83 5.70 -4.36
CA ARG A 54 -11.65 6.91 -4.54
C ARG A 54 -11.29 7.68 -5.81
N THR A 55 -10.32 7.21 -6.57
CA THR A 55 -9.82 7.83 -7.80
C THR A 55 -9.60 6.77 -8.88
N SER A 56 -9.63 7.18 -10.15
CA SER A 56 -9.34 6.32 -11.30
C SER A 56 -7.89 5.82 -11.30
N GLU A 57 -6.98 6.57 -10.68
CA GLU A 57 -5.55 6.30 -10.67
C GLU A 57 -5.14 5.28 -9.59
N ALA A 58 -6.02 4.97 -8.63
CA ALA A 58 -5.67 4.23 -7.42
C ALA A 58 -5.03 2.86 -7.71
N LEU A 59 -5.61 2.07 -8.61
CA LEU A 59 -5.07 0.75 -8.97
C LEU A 59 -3.70 0.85 -9.66
N ALA A 60 -3.52 1.84 -10.53
CA ALA A 60 -2.22 2.08 -11.18
C ALA A 60 -1.16 2.55 -10.17
N CYS A 61 -1.57 3.32 -9.15
CA CYS A 61 -0.70 3.72 -8.04
C CYS A 61 -0.27 2.50 -7.20
N ILE A 62 -1.21 1.63 -6.84
CA ILE A 62 -0.93 0.38 -6.10
C ILE A 62 0.08 -0.46 -6.88
N ALA A 63 -0.17 -0.70 -8.17
CA ALA A 63 0.72 -1.49 -9.02
C ALA A 63 2.14 -0.93 -9.11
N ARG A 64 2.27 0.39 -9.23
CA ARG A 64 3.59 1.03 -9.22
C ARG A 64 4.30 0.92 -7.88
N ILE A 65 3.60 1.12 -6.77
CA ILE A 65 4.19 1.01 -5.43
C ILE A 65 4.65 -0.42 -5.18
N ALA A 66 3.78 -1.41 -5.43
CA ALA A 66 4.09 -2.83 -5.24
C ALA A 66 5.32 -3.28 -6.05
N ARG A 67 5.45 -2.79 -7.29
CA ARG A 67 6.56 -3.14 -8.18
C ARG A 67 7.87 -2.41 -7.85
N GLU A 68 7.79 -1.13 -7.50
CA GLU A 68 8.96 -0.24 -7.47
C GLU A 68 9.45 0.09 -6.04
N VAL A 69 8.65 -0.23 -5.01
CA VAL A 69 8.98 0.01 -3.60
C VAL A 69 8.80 -1.28 -2.80
N PRO A 70 9.69 -2.29 -2.96
CA PRO A 70 9.52 -3.63 -2.38
C PRO A 70 9.52 -3.65 -0.83
N HIS A 71 9.93 -2.56 -0.19
CA HIS A 71 9.89 -2.39 1.25
C HIS A 71 8.55 -1.84 1.76
N ALA A 72 7.71 -1.29 0.88
CA ALA A 72 6.35 -0.90 1.20
C ALA A 72 5.42 -2.12 1.16
N VAL A 73 4.42 -2.12 2.02
CA VAL A 73 3.28 -3.03 1.98
C VAL A 73 2.08 -2.16 1.63
N VAL A 74 1.70 -2.17 0.36
CA VAL A 74 0.55 -1.41 -0.12
C VAL A 74 -0.71 -2.28 -0.02
N GLY A 75 -1.78 -1.69 0.48
CA GLY A 75 -3.12 -2.27 0.51
C GLY A 75 -4.14 -1.33 -0.12
N ALA A 76 -5.38 -1.79 -0.28
CA ALA A 76 -6.47 -1.02 -0.85
C ALA A 76 -7.55 -0.68 0.19
N GLY A 77 -7.95 0.60 0.22
CA GLY A 77 -9.05 1.13 1.02
C GLY A 77 -10.26 1.49 0.17
N THR A 78 -11.44 1.71 0.78
CA THR A 78 -12.69 2.03 0.04
C THR A 78 -13.06 0.96 -1.02
N VAL A 79 -12.78 -0.31 -0.72
CA VAL A 79 -13.25 -1.46 -1.52
C VAL A 79 -14.75 -1.65 -1.26
N ARG A 80 -15.58 -1.62 -2.31
CA ARG A 80 -17.05 -1.67 -2.18
C ARG A 80 -17.67 -2.89 -2.84
N SER A 81 -16.89 -3.67 -3.58
CA SER A 81 -17.37 -4.83 -4.32
C SER A 81 -16.31 -5.95 -4.35
N ALA A 82 -16.74 -7.16 -4.71
CA ALA A 82 -15.82 -8.27 -4.96
C ALA A 82 -14.89 -7.99 -6.15
N ALA A 83 -15.36 -7.24 -7.15
CA ALA A 83 -14.54 -6.82 -8.28
C ALA A 83 -13.45 -5.84 -7.85
N ASP A 84 -13.77 -4.88 -6.97
CA ASP A 84 -12.78 -3.95 -6.39
C ASP A 84 -11.70 -4.73 -5.62
N ALA A 85 -12.10 -5.72 -4.82
CA ALA A 85 -11.18 -6.56 -4.07
C ALA A 85 -10.26 -7.38 -4.99
N ARG A 86 -10.81 -7.96 -6.06
CA ARG A 86 -10.03 -8.69 -7.06
C ARG A 86 -9.03 -7.76 -7.75
N ALA A 87 -9.47 -6.60 -8.23
CA ALA A 87 -8.63 -5.65 -8.93
C ALA A 87 -7.50 -5.11 -8.03
N ALA A 88 -7.75 -4.91 -6.74
CA ALA A 88 -6.72 -4.53 -5.78
C ALA A 88 -5.62 -5.61 -5.65
N VAL A 89 -6.02 -6.88 -5.47
CA VAL A 89 -5.09 -8.01 -5.39
C VAL A 89 -4.29 -8.15 -6.70
N ASP A 90 -4.96 -8.03 -7.85
CA ASP A 90 -4.31 -8.11 -9.16
C ASP A 90 -3.30 -6.96 -9.37
N ALA A 91 -3.55 -5.80 -8.76
CA ALA A 91 -2.63 -4.67 -8.74
C ALA A 91 -1.48 -4.84 -7.73
N GLY A 92 -1.48 -5.88 -6.89
CA GLY A 92 -0.42 -6.15 -5.92
C GLY A 92 -0.64 -5.57 -4.53
N ALA A 93 -1.91 -5.29 -4.17
CA ALA A 93 -2.32 -5.06 -2.78
C ALA A 93 -2.34 -6.36 -1.95
#